data_AF-A0A1G7PPH1-F1
#
_entry.id   AF-A0A1G7PPH1-F1
#
_cell.length_a   1.000
_cell.length_b   1.000
_cell.length_c   1.000
_cell.angle_alpha   90.00
_cell.angle_beta   90.00
_cell.angle_gamma   90.00
#
_symmetry.space_group_name_H-M   'P 1'
#
loop_
_entity.id
_entity.type
_entity.pdbx_description
1 polymer ?
#
loop_
_entity_poly.entity_id
_entity_poly.type
_entity_poly.pdbx_seq_one_letter_code
_entity_poly.pdbx_strand_id
1 'polypeptide(L)'
;MLETLPPPPVGHHPNNAMWVDEQIWGHRLWDSTTPWLIFLEFLGVAEARDREGDLFGPGGSPYPLTFKPAQRMFARNILYNNEALVRIAAEGLSDAAAWDKWLPLMARAAQGIAKGDFDYLRSRFASFRDFAALIGMLRSSTIENGSNKRWSSRFVFPFGRHALYEDLNPKGSREYINFGLPGELLYQMIARSSLADALRPHLVAAFDGDPCDKLMALLEPPYSEDRQTRGNSYLPYASHQSFDDVARDWLSIFAQRLPRFDAYPHLARLSALHLMKYQLDVAAETAAMAKPTFICEVIASRRTPVRELSISSFQTNDALPQRAVEAYVAAIGSSGAWTEALEGDAPFHDCRSVMVEKVRWPDGDDYSGPQEPAELLASLRRAAVARHRQHVANVHRSYGAGAGLVSRRGTTQLRYAPTDGLLKTLILANVPVRMNFAEFLELLFERYGLVIGEREAARVLGSEDFDKKSFQSNSARLQRRLRTLGMLRRLSDACAYVENPLARGTVR
;
A
#
# COMPACT_ATOMS: atom_id res chain seq x y z
N MET A 1 8.07 -20.39 14.60
CA MET A 1 7.21 -20.82 13.47
C MET A 1 6.10 -19.79 13.37
N LEU A 2 5.87 -19.20 12.20
CA LEU A 2 4.83 -18.21 11.99
C LEU A 2 3.45 -18.83 12.30
N GLU A 3 2.62 -18.16 13.10
CA GLU A 3 1.26 -18.60 13.37
C GLU A 3 0.37 -18.27 12.16
N THR A 4 0.13 -19.28 11.33
CA THR A 4 -0.68 -19.17 10.11
C THR A 4 -2.13 -19.57 10.34
N LEU A 5 -3.04 -18.78 9.80
CA LEU A 5 -4.46 -19.07 9.68
C LEU A 5 -4.68 -20.18 8.63
N PRO A 6 -5.80 -20.93 8.73
CA PRO A 6 -6.16 -21.88 7.70
C PRO A 6 -6.44 -21.15 6.37
N PRO A 7 -6.06 -21.76 5.22
CA PRO A 7 -6.39 -21.19 3.93
C PRO A 7 -7.90 -21.09 3.73
N PRO A 8 -8.38 -20.09 2.97
CA PRO A 8 -9.79 -19.98 2.62
C PRO A 8 -10.34 -21.25 1.94
N PRO A 9 -11.64 -21.53 2.04
CA PRO A 9 -12.29 -22.57 1.24
C PRO A 9 -12.03 -22.37 -0.27
N VAL A 10 -11.87 -23.46 -1.01
CA VAL A 10 -11.58 -23.41 -2.47
C VAL A 10 -12.67 -22.64 -3.22
N GLY A 11 -13.94 -22.87 -2.87
CA GLY A 11 -15.10 -22.23 -3.51
C GLY A 11 -15.16 -20.70 -3.38
N HIS A 12 -14.42 -20.09 -2.44
CA HIS A 12 -14.34 -18.63 -2.36
C HIS A 12 -13.42 -18.03 -3.44
N HIS A 13 -12.57 -18.86 -4.05
CA HIS A 13 -11.64 -18.46 -5.10
C HIS A 13 -11.54 -19.52 -6.20
N PRO A 14 -12.61 -19.74 -6.97
CA PRO A 14 -12.69 -20.83 -7.94
C PRO A 14 -11.69 -20.67 -9.09
N ASN A 15 -11.24 -19.44 -9.37
CA ASN A 15 -10.34 -19.13 -10.47
C ASN A 15 -8.85 -19.09 -10.06
N ASN A 16 -8.54 -19.30 -8.78
CA ASN A 16 -7.16 -19.26 -8.29
C ASN A 16 -6.58 -20.67 -8.26
N ALA A 17 -5.85 -21.03 -9.32
CA ALA A 17 -4.98 -22.19 -9.34
C ALA A 17 -3.60 -21.85 -8.76
N MET A 18 -2.92 -22.85 -8.18
CA MET A 18 -1.55 -22.71 -7.64
C MET A 18 -1.43 -21.58 -6.60
N TRP A 19 -2.08 -21.80 -5.45
CA TRP A 19 -2.16 -20.94 -4.28
C TRP A 19 -0.87 -20.99 -3.46
N VAL A 20 0.24 -20.50 -4.02
CA VAL A 20 1.57 -20.51 -3.35
C VAL A 20 1.87 -19.14 -2.75
N ASP A 21 1.90 -18.08 -3.56
CA ASP A 21 2.13 -16.71 -3.08
C ASP A 21 1.12 -16.33 -2.00
N GLU A 22 -0.12 -16.77 -2.15
CA GLU A 22 -1.23 -16.46 -1.26
C GLU A 22 -1.09 -17.12 0.13
N GLN A 23 -0.32 -18.21 0.25
CA GLN A 23 0.01 -18.81 1.55
C GLN A 23 1.12 -18.05 2.26
N ILE A 24 2.02 -17.44 1.50
CA ILE A 24 3.18 -16.72 2.04
C ILE A 24 2.80 -15.29 2.38
N TRP A 25 2.25 -14.51 1.44
CA TRP A 25 2.03 -13.08 1.66
C TRP A 25 0.56 -12.71 1.90
N GLY A 26 -0.36 -13.63 1.65
CA GLY A 26 -1.78 -13.32 1.51
C GLY A 26 -2.14 -13.01 0.07
N HIS A 27 -3.36 -12.53 -0.13
CA HIS A 27 -3.84 -12.27 -1.49
C HIS A 27 -2.87 -11.41 -2.29
N ARG A 28 -2.86 -11.67 -3.61
CA ARG A 28 -1.82 -11.25 -4.55
C ARG A 28 -1.45 -9.77 -4.39
N LEU A 29 -0.24 -9.52 -3.91
CA LEU A 29 0.34 -8.17 -3.90
C LEU A 29 0.61 -7.73 -5.34
N TRP A 30 -0.08 -6.67 -5.77
CA TRP A 30 0.04 -6.15 -7.13
C TRP A 30 1.01 -4.98 -7.20
N ASP A 31 2.06 -5.12 -8.01
CA ASP A 31 3.21 -4.23 -8.06
C ASP A 31 2.93 -2.87 -8.71
N SER A 32 1.86 -2.76 -9.51
CA SER A 32 1.48 -1.50 -10.15
C SER A 32 0.68 -0.54 -9.26
N THR A 33 0.28 -0.98 -8.06
CA THR A 33 -0.49 -0.14 -7.12
C THR A 33 0.41 0.89 -6.45
N THR A 34 0.08 2.17 -6.59
CA THR A 34 0.88 3.26 -6.02
C THR A 34 0.58 3.45 -4.52
N PRO A 35 1.44 4.15 -3.75
CA PRO A 35 1.20 4.38 -2.32
C PRO A 35 -0.15 5.02 -2.02
N TRP A 36 -0.60 5.94 -2.88
CA TRP A 36 -1.90 6.58 -2.74
C TRP A 36 -3.05 5.62 -3.02
N LEU A 37 -2.96 4.76 -4.03
CA LEU A 37 -4.00 3.78 -4.33
C LEU A 37 -4.12 2.73 -3.22
N ILE A 38 -3.01 2.27 -2.65
CA ILE A 38 -3.00 1.40 -1.46
C ILE A 38 -3.75 2.09 -0.30
N PHE A 39 -3.45 3.36 -0.06
CA PHE A 39 -4.07 4.13 1.03
C PHE A 39 -5.57 4.40 0.79
N LEU A 40 -5.97 4.72 -0.44
CA LEU A 40 -7.38 4.92 -0.79
C LEU A 40 -8.19 3.62 -0.71
N GLU A 41 -7.61 2.49 -1.15
CA GLU A 41 -8.24 1.17 -1.01
C GLU A 41 -8.41 0.83 0.48
N PHE A 42 -7.40 1.06 1.32
CA PHE A 42 -7.51 0.93 2.78
C PHE A 42 -8.65 1.79 3.35
N LEU A 43 -8.71 3.07 2.98
CA LEU A 43 -9.75 3.98 3.48
C LEU A 43 -11.14 3.57 3.02
N GLY A 44 -11.28 3.01 1.81
CA GLY A 44 -12.55 2.48 1.30
C GLY A 44 -13.05 1.29 2.12
N VAL A 45 -12.16 0.38 2.53
CA VAL A 45 -12.52 -0.70 3.46
C VAL A 45 -12.89 -0.12 4.82
N ALA A 46 -12.04 0.75 5.38
CA ALA A 46 -12.23 1.31 6.71
C ALA A 46 -13.53 2.12 6.83
N GLU A 47 -13.86 2.95 5.83
CA GLU A 47 -15.14 3.68 5.79
C GLU A 47 -16.32 2.72 5.72
N ALA A 48 -16.26 1.69 4.86
CA ALA A 48 -17.36 0.76 4.70
C ALA A 48 -17.65 0.01 6.01
N ARG A 49 -16.60 -0.34 6.75
CA ARG A 49 -16.67 -1.02 8.04
C ARG A 49 -17.11 -0.08 9.17
N ASP A 50 -16.60 1.16 9.20
CA ASP A 50 -17.05 2.20 10.14
C ASP A 50 -18.55 2.51 9.99
N ARG A 51 -19.01 2.64 8.74
CA ARG A 51 -20.42 2.88 8.43
C ARG A 51 -21.34 1.74 8.88
N GLU A 52 -20.81 0.53 9.02
CA GLU A 52 -21.52 -0.64 9.57
C GLU A 52 -21.35 -0.78 11.09
N GLY A 53 -20.64 0.15 11.74
CA GLY A 53 -20.37 0.14 13.17
C GLY A 53 -19.28 -0.85 13.59
N ASP A 54 -18.50 -1.35 12.63
CA ASP A 54 -17.63 -2.53 12.80
C ASP A 54 -16.21 -2.31 12.24
N LEU A 55 -15.72 -1.06 12.31
CA LEU A 55 -14.33 -0.69 11.99
C LEU A 55 -13.37 -1.57 12.81
N PHE A 56 -12.38 -2.18 12.17
CA PHE A 56 -11.45 -3.18 12.74
C PHE A 56 -12.06 -4.44 13.37
N GLY A 57 -13.37 -4.48 13.63
CA GLY A 57 -14.07 -5.61 14.24
C GLY A 57 -13.66 -5.89 15.69
N PRO A 58 -14.56 -6.43 16.53
CA PRO A 58 -14.18 -7.05 17.79
C PRO A 58 -13.76 -8.51 17.52
N GLY A 59 -12.47 -8.77 17.27
CA GLY A 59 -11.87 -10.11 17.34
C GLY A 59 -12.58 -11.28 16.64
N GLY A 60 -13.48 -11.01 15.68
CA GLY A 60 -14.24 -12.00 14.95
C GLY A 60 -13.36 -12.77 13.96
N SER A 61 -13.95 -13.75 13.27
CA SER A 61 -13.23 -14.60 12.31
C SER A 61 -12.36 -13.75 11.38
N PRO A 62 -11.04 -13.97 11.33
CA PRO A 62 -10.10 -13.15 10.55
C PRO A 62 -10.32 -13.24 9.03
N TYR A 63 -11.18 -14.17 8.60
CA TYR A 63 -11.64 -14.38 7.24
C TYR A 63 -13.10 -14.88 7.25
N PRO A 64 -13.96 -14.47 6.31
CA PRO A 64 -13.72 -13.49 5.25
C PRO A 64 -13.83 -12.04 5.75
N LEU A 65 -12.97 -11.16 5.23
CA LEU A 65 -13.17 -9.72 5.36
C LEU A 65 -14.29 -9.30 4.40
N THR A 66 -15.48 -9.00 4.95
CA THR A 66 -16.63 -8.55 4.16
C THR A 66 -16.93 -7.07 4.35
N PHE A 67 -17.21 -6.40 3.23
CA PHE A 67 -17.57 -4.97 3.22
C PHE A 67 -18.28 -4.59 1.92
N LYS A 68 -18.96 -3.44 1.92
CA LYS A 68 -19.68 -2.88 0.77
C LYS A 68 -19.16 -1.47 0.44
N PRO A 69 -18.17 -1.33 -0.47
CA PRO A 69 -17.63 -0.03 -0.81
C PRO A 69 -18.64 0.83 -1.59
N ALA A 70 -18.50 2.15 -1.50
CA ALA A 70 -19.30 3.07 -2.30
C ALA A 70 -18.82 3.12 -3.77
N GLN A 71 -19.75 3.30 -4.71
CA GLN A 71 -19.44 3.43 -6.13
C GLN A 71 -19.34 4.89 -6.57
N ARG A 72 -20.21 5.77 -6.05
CA ARG A 72 -20.25 7.21 -6.29
C ARG A 72 -20.27 7.59 -7.78
N MET A 73 -21.10 6.90 -8.56
CA MET A 73 -21.10 7.05 -10.01
C MET A 73 -21.61 8.42 -10.47
N PHE A 74 -22.54 9.08 -9.76
CA PHE A 74 -22.93 10.44 -10.13
C PHE A 74 -21.78 11.42 -9.91
N ALA A 75 -21.12 11.37 -8.75
CA ALA A 75 -19.98 12.25 -8.44
C ALA A 75 -18.85 12.05 -9.44
N ARG A 76 -18.49 10.81 -9.80
CA ARG A 76 -17.46 10.54 -10.82
C ARG A 76 -17.82 11.10 -12.18
N ASN A 77 -19.07 10.95 -12.60
CA ASN A 77 -19.52 11.47 -13.88
C ASN A 77 -19.41 13.01 -13.91
N ILE A 78 -19.90 13.68 -12.87
CA ILE A 78 -19.81 15.15 -12.73
C ILE A 78 -18.34 15.61 -12.68
N LEU A 79 -17.51 14.90 -11.92
CA LEU A 79 -16.10 15.24 -11.71
C LEU A 79 -15.22 14.94 -12.92
N TYR A 80 -15.48 13.92 -13.74
CA TYR A 80 -14.51 13.51 -14.76
C TYR A 80 -15.11 13.15 -16.13
N ASN A 81 -16.39 12.77 -16.21
CA ASN A 81 -17.08 12.50 -17.48
C ASN A 81 -17.98 13.69 -17.89
N ASN A 82 -17.40 14.88 -17.86
CA ASN A 82 -18.14 16.13 -18.01
C ASN A 82 -17.26 17.21 -18.65
N GLU A 83 -17.01 17.04 -19.94
CA GLU A 83 -16.20 17.97 -20.75
C GLU A 83 -16.94 19.28 -21.03
N ALA A 84 -18.27 19.23 -21.12
CA ALA A 84 -19.09 20.39 -21.47
C ALA A 84 -19.12 21.48 -20.38
N LEU A 85 -18.88 21.13 -19.11
CA LEU A 85 -19.00 22.05 -17.98
C LEU A 85 -18.17 23.32 -18.13
N VAL A 86 -16.86 23.17 -18.38
CA VAL A 86 -15.93 24.30 -18.44
C VAL A 86 -16.24 25.18 -19.66
N ARG A 87 -16.60 24.55 -20.79
CA ARG A 87 -17.00 25.27 -22.00
C ARG A 87 -18.24 26.14 -21.73
N ILE A 88 -19.31 25.55 -21.20
CA ILE A 88 -20.58 26.27 -20.95
C ILE A 88 -20.38 27.38 -19.93
N ALA A 89 -19.59 27.15 -18.87
CA ALA A 89 -19.30 28.16 -17.87
C ALA A 89 -18.56 29.39 -18.45
N ALA A 90 -17.82 29.22 -19.55
CA ALA A 90 -17.09 30.29 -20.23
C ALA A 90 -17.92 31.05 -21.28
N GLU A 91 -19.11 30.59 -21.64
CA GLU A 91 -19.93 31.19 -22.71
C GLU A 91 -20.64 32.49 -22.31
N GLY A 92 -20.65 32.86 -21.02
CA GLY A 92 -21.31 34.08 -20.54
C GLY A 92 -22.85 34.05 -20.60
N LEU A 93 -23.43 32.84 -20.59
CA LEU A 93 -24.88 32.65 -20.54
C LEU A 93 -25.48 33.12 -19.20
N SER A 94 -26.79 33.41 -19.20
CA SER A 94 -27.54 33.55 -17.95
C SER A 94 -27.56 32.21 -17.19
N ASP A 95 -27.78 32.27 -15.87
CA ASP A 95 -27.74 31.09 -15.02
C ASP A 95 -28.70 29.98 -15.48
N ALA A 96 -29.97 30.32 -15.71
CA ALA A 96 -30.98 29.39 -16.19
C ALA A 96 -30.60 28.78 -17.55
N ALA A 97 -30.12 29.60 -18.49
CA ALA A 97 -29.71 29.13 -19.81
C ALA A 97 -28.50 28.19 -19.76
N ALA A 98 -27.55 28.42 -18.83
CA ALA A 98 -26.41 27.54 -18.64
C ALA A 98 -26.84 26.16 -18.10
N TRP A 99 -27.74 26.13 -17.11
CA TRP A 99 -28.31 24.89 -16.58
C TRP A 99 -29.11 24.14 -17.64
N ASP A 100 -30.03 24.82 -18.34
CA ASP A 100 -30.87 24.23 -19.39
C ASP A 100 -30.02 23.65 -20.54
N LYS A 101 -28.85 24.24 -20.81
CA LYS A 101 -27.90 23.72 -21.79
C LYS A 101 -27.08 22.53 -21.26
N TRP A 102 -26.65 22.55 -20.01
CA TRP A 102 -25.73 21.54 -19.46
C TRP A 102 -26.44 20.23 -19.07
N LEU A 103 -27.62 20.30 -18.46
CA LEU A 103 -28.33 19.12 -17.93
C LEU A 103 -28.59 18.04 -19.00
N PRO A 104 -29.10 18.37 -20.22
CA PRO A 104 -29.32 17.35 -21.25
C PRO A 104 -28.00 16.72 -21.75
N LEU A 105 -26.92 17.50 -21.81
CA LEU A 105 -25.61 17.00 -22.21
C LEU A 105 -25.03 16.04 -21.17
N MET A 106 -25.15 16.40 -19.88
CA MET A 106 -24.70 15.56 -18.78
C MET A 106 -25.51 14.25 -18.73
N ALA A 107 -26.83 14.33 -18.83
CA ALA A 107 -27.72 13.17 -18.85
C ALA A 107 -27.39 12.19 -19.98
N ARG A 108 -27.04 12.70 -21.17
CA ARG A 108 -26.64 11.88 -22.33
C ARG A 108 -25.25 11.27 -22.20
N ALA A 109 -24.31 12.00 -21.58
CA ALA A 109 -22.92 11.55 -21.46
C ALA A 109 -22.69 10.58 -20.28
N ALA A 110 -23.53 10.66 -19.24
CA ALA A 110 -23.33 9.90 -18.01
C ALA A 110 -23.40 8.38 -18.24
N GLN A 111 -22.53 7.63 -17.55
CA GLN A 111 -22.44 6.17 -17.65
C GLN A 111 -22.41 5.52 -16.27
N GLY A 112 -22.83 4.24 -16.20
CA GLY A 112 -22.81 3.46 -14.95
C GLY A 112 -23.78 3.96 -13.88
N ILE A 113 -24.85 4.67 -14.27
CA ILE A 113 -25.98 5.05 -13.43
C ILE A 113 -27.28 4.59 -14.10
N ALA A 114 -28.28 4.20 -13.31
CA ALA A 114 -29.55 3.69 -13.85
C ALA A 114 -30.40 4.77 -14.53
N LYS A 115 -30.43 5.98 -13.95
CA LYS A 115 -31.16 7.14 -14.49
C LYS A 115 -30.26 8.37 -14.45
N GLY A 116 -29.98 8.96 -15.61
CA GLY A 116 -29.16 10.17 -15.77
C GLY A 116 -29.88 11.46 -15.38
N ASP A 117 -30.42 11.53 -14.17
CA ASP A 117 -31.15 12.68 -13.65
C ASP A 117 -30.23 13.54 -12.78
N PHE A 118 -29.95 14.76 -13.21
CA PHE A 118 -29.02 15.69 -12.56
C PHE A 118 -29.67 17.01 -12.11
N ASP A 119 -31.00 17.13 -12.24
CA ASP A 119 -31.74 18.38 -11.99
C ASP A 119 -31.61 18.86 -10.54
N TYR A 120 -31.40 17.92 -9.61
CA TYR A 120 -31.17 18.21 -8.20
C TYR A 120 -30.01 19.19 -7.97
N LEU A 121 -29.00 19.23 -8.85
CA LEU A 121 -27.85 20.14 -8.73
C LEU A 121 -28.26 21.60 -8.84
N ARG A 122 -29.26 21.95 -9.65
CA ARG A 122 -29.70 23.34 -9.86
C ARG A 122 -30.12 24.00 -8.54
N SER A 123 -30.75 23.24 -7.65
CA SER A 123 -31.20 23.73 -6.34
C SER A 123 -30.12 23.73 -5.25
N ARG A 124 -28.99 23.05 -5.48
CA ARG A 124 -27.91 22.86 -4.48
C ARG A 124 -26.79 23.89 -4.60
N PHE A 125 -26.70 24.57 -5.73
CA PHE A 125 -25.67 25.57 -6.00
C PHE A 125 -26.33 26.93 -6.29
N ALA A 126 -25.69 28.01 -5.82
CA ALA A 126 -26.22 29.37 -5.99
C ALA A 126 -26.28 29.81 -7.47
N SER A 127 -25.33 29.34 -8.27
CA SER A 127 -25.28 29.55 -9.72
C SER A 127 -24.53 28.41 -10.42
N PHE A 128 -24.72 28.28 -11.72
CA PHE A 128 -23.97 27.38 -12.60
C PHE A 128 -22.47 27.71 -12.60
N ARG A 129 -22.12 29.00 -12.52
CA ARG A 129 -20.73 29.44 -12.43
C ARG A 129 -20.08 28.96 -11.14
N ASP A 130 -20.77 29.08 -10.01
CA ASP A 130 -20.26 28.59 -8.72
C ASP A 130 -20.14 27.07 -8.72
N PHE A 131 -21.12 26.36 -9.27
CA PHE A 131 -21.04 24.92 -9.49
C PHE A 131 -19.78 24.55 -10.29
N ALA A 132 -19.58 25.16 -11.46
CA ALA A 132 -18.41 24.88 -12.31
C ALA A 132 -17.07 25.20 -11.60
N ALA A 133 -17.00 26.31 -10.87
CA ALA A 133 -15.82 26.70 -10.10
C ALA A 133 -15.51 25.70 -8.97
N LEU A 134 -16.52 25.25 -8.22
CA LEU A 134 -16.36 24.26 -7.15
C LEU A 134 -15.94 22.89 -7.67
N ILE A 135 -16.50 22.45 -8.82
CA ILE A 135 -16.03 21.23 -9.50
C ILE A 135 -14.56 21.39 -9.94
N GLY A 136 -14.18 22.54 -10.48
CA GLY A 136 -12.78 22.84 -10.83
C GLY A 136 -11.85 22.76 -9.62
N MET A 137 -12.27 23.30 -8.47
CA MET A 137 -11.54 23.22 -7.21
C MET A 137 -11.38 21.76 -6.75
N LEU A 138 -12.45 20.96 -6.73
CA LEU A 138 -12.37 19.55 -6.36
C LEU A 138 -11.45 18.76 -7.31
N ARG A 139 -11.54 19.00 -8.62
CA ARG A 139 -10.63 18.41 -9.62
C ARG A 139 -9.16 18.77 -9.38
N SER A 140 -8.86 19.97 -8.86
CA SER A 140 -7.48 20.37 -8.55
C SER A 140 -6.84 19.50 -7.46
N SER A 141 -7.66 18.85 -6.63
CA SER A 141 -7.22 17.90 -5.59
C SER A 141 -7.04 16.46 -6.08
N THR A 142 -7.22 16.20 -7.38
CA THR A 142 -7.13 14.85 -7.95
C THR A 142 -5.79 14.20 -7.59
N ILE A 143 -5.87 13.03 -6.98
CA ILE A 143 -4.73 12.18 -6.68
C ILE A 143 -4.18 11.62 -7.99
N GLU A 144 -2.88 11.82 -8.23
CA GLU A 144 -2.20 11.38 -9.45
C GLU A 144 -2.76 12.03 -10.74
N ASN A 145 -3.05 13.35 -10.66
CA ASN A 145 -3.61 14.19 -11.73
C ASN A 145 -2.86 14.13 -13.08
N GLY A 146 -1.61 13.63 -13.12
CA GLY A 146 -0.82 13.43 -14.35
C GLY A 146 -0.88 12.03 -14.97
N SER A 147 -1.63 11.10 -14.39
CA SER A 147 -1.75 9.73 -14.91
C SER A 147 -2.80 9.64 -16.03
N ASN A 148 -2.55 8.82 -17.05
CA ASN A 148 -3.50 8.57 -18.15
C ASN A 148 -4.67 7.66 -17.72
N LYS A 149 -5.14 7.82 -16.48
CA LYS A 149 -6.28 7.06 -15.96
C LYS A 149 -7.56 7.53 -16.62
N ARG A 150 -8.39 6.56 -17.01
CA ARG A 150 -9.78 6.79 -17.45
C ARG A 150 -10.57 7.52 -16.38
N TRP A 151 -11.60 8.24 -16.80
CA TRP A 151 -12.41 9.09 -15.92
C TRP A 151 -13.01 8.34 -14.72
N SER A 152 -13.40 7.07 -14.87
CA SER A 152 -14.01 6.26 -13.80
C SER A 152 -13.02 5.76 -12.76
N SER A 153 -11.71 5.86 -13.03
CA SER A 153 -10.62 5.46 -12.15
C SER A 153 -9.79 6.66 -11.66
N ARG A 154 -10.42 7.85 -11.58
CA ARG A 154 -9.83 9.05 -10.99
C ARG A 154 -10.40 9.31 -9.61
N PHE A 155 -9.52 9.70 -8.70
CA PHE A 155 -9.83 9.86 -7.29
C PHE A 155 -9.49 11.29 -6.87
N VAL A 156 -10.46 12.00 -6.31
CA VAL A 156 -10.18 13.26 -5.60
C VAL A 156 -9.42 12.98 -4.31
N PHE A 157 -8.89 14.03 -3.68
CA PHE A 157 -8.35 13.90 -2.34
C PHE A 157 -9.42 13.32 -1.39
N PRO A 158 -9.08 12.39 -0.47
CA PRO A 158 -10.06 11.75 0.41
C PRO A 158 -10.47 12.70 1.54
N PHE A 159 -11.32 13.68 1.22
CA PHE A 159 -11.83 14.68 2.16
C PHE A 159 -12.64 14.06 3.30
N GLY A 160 -13.37 12.98 3.02
CA GLY A 160 -14.22 12.26 3.95
C GLY A 160 -15.00 11.16 3.23
N ARG A 161 -16.06 10.64 3.86
CA ARG A 161 -16.85 9.49 3.39
C ARG A 161 -17.47 9.66 1.99
N HIS A 162 -17.72 10.89 1.54
CA HIS A 162 -18.32 11.15 0.23
C HIS A 162 -17.25 11.23 -0.87
N ALA A 163 -15.97 11.38 -0.50
CA ALA A 163 -14.81 11.32 -1.39
C ALA A 163 -14.21 9.91 -1.52
N LEU A 164 -14.71 8.93 -0.75
CA LEU A 164 -14.21 7.55 -0.76
C LEU A 164 -15.11 6.64 -1.60
N TYR A 165 -14.49 5.92 -2.54
CA TYR A 165 -15.17 5.04 -3.47
C TYR A 165 -14.21 4.04 -4.15
N GLU A 166 -14.71 2.89 -4.61
CA GLU A 166 -13.87 1.79 -5.17
C GLU A 166 -13.33 2.07 -6.59
N ASP A 167 -12.47 1.23 -7.16
CA ASP A 167 -12.13 1.35 -8.59
C ASP A 167 -13.17 0.64 -9.47
N LEU A 168 -13.72 1.37 -10.44
CA LEU A 168 -14.78 0.90 -11.32
C LEU A 168 -14.48 1.20 -12.78
N ASN A 169 -15.01 0.35 -13.65
CA ASN A 169 -15.08 0.62 -15.07
C ASN A 169 -16.23 1.61 -15.38
N PRO A 170 -16.30 2.15 -16.61
CA PRO A 170 -17.37 3.07 -17.01
C PRO A 170 -18.79 2.51 -16.88
N LYS A 171 -18.95 1.18 -16.86
CA LYS A 171 -20.23 0.49 -16.66
C LYS A 171 -20.60 0.31 -15.18
N GLY A 172 -19.77 0.78 -14.25
CA GLY A 172 -19.99 0.63 -12.80
C GLY A 172 -19.64 -0.76 -12.24
N SER A 173 -18.88 -1.57 -12.98
CA SER A 173 -18.41 -2.87 -12.49
C SER A 173 -16.99 -2.78 -11.93
N ARG A 174 -16.70 -3.57 -10.89
CA ARG A 174 -15.38 -3.64 -10.25
C ARG A 174 -14.30 -4.04 -11.25
N GLU A 175 -13.15 -3.38 -11.13
CA GLU A 175 -11.91 -3.82 -11.76
C GLU A 175 -10.77 -3.84 -10.73
N TYR A 176 -9.84 -4.78 -10.92
CA TYR A 176 -8.69 -5.00 -10.03
C TYR A 176 -7.41 -4.33 -10.55
N ILE A 177 -7.54 -3.27 -11.34
CA ILE A 177 -6.38 -2.59 -11.94
C ILE A 177 -5.72 -1.66 -10.93
N ASN A 178 -6.49 -0.75 -10.32
CA ASN A 178 -5.94 0.23 -9.38
C ASN A 178 -6.12 -0.20 -7.92
N PHE A 179 -7.19 -0.92 -7.59
CA PHE A 179 -7.47 -1.46 -6.25
C PHE A 179 -7.30 -2.99 -6.32
N GLY A 180 -6.02 -3.41 -6.22
CA GLY A 180 -5.56 -4.77 -6.43
C GLY A 180 -5.40 -5.59 -5.14
N LEU A 181 -6.11 -5.26 -4.06
CA LEU A 181 -6.07 -5.86 -2.72
C LEU A 181 -4.97 -5.43 -1.71
N PRO A 182 -3.86 -4.70 -2.03
CA PRO A 182 -2.87 -4.37 -1.01
C PRO A 182 -3.40 -3.45 0.10
N GLY A 183 -4.38 -2.58 -0.19
CA GLY A 183 -5.07 -1.78 0.82
C GLY A 183 -6.01 -2.60 1.70
N GLU A 184 -6.66 -3.64 1.16
CA GLU A 184 -7.43 -4.61 1.95
C GLU A 184 -6.52 -5.45 2.85
N LEU A 185 -5.32 -5.80 2.37
CA LEU A 185 -4.31 -6.49 3.17
C LEU A 185 -3.82 -5.58 4.32
N LEU A 186 -3.48 -4.32 4.01
CA LEU A 186 -3.08 -3.34 5.01
C LEU A 186 -4.17 -3.11 6.07
N TYR A 187 -5.45 -3.12 5.66
CA TYR A 187 -6.58 -3.05 6.59
C TYR A 187 -6.58 -4.21 7.57
N GLN A 188 -6.40 -5.45 7.08
CA GLN A 188 -6.32 -6.63 7.95
C GLN A 188 -5.09 -6.60 8.86
N MET A 189 -3.94 -6.12 8.37
CA MET A 189 -2.74 -5.95 9.20
C MET A 189 -3.04 -5.02 10.37
N ILE A 190 -3.60 -3.84 10.11
CA ILE A 190 -3.93 -2.88 11.18
C ILE A 190 -5.04 -3.40 12.08
N ALA A 191 -6.07 -4.06 11.54
CA ALA A 191 -7.16 -4.64 12.33
C ALA A 191 -6.67 -5.71 13.33
N ARG A 192 -5.59 -6.43 12.98
CA ARG A 192 -4.95 -7.46 13.83
C ARG A 192 -3.80 -6.92 14.68
N SER A 193 -3.50 -5.63 14.60
CA SER A 193 -2.50 -4.99 15.45
C SER A 193 -3.03 -4.79 16.87
N SER A 194 -2.14 -4.91 17.86
CA SER A 194 -2.39 -4.50 19.24
C SER A 194 -2.75 -3.01 19.40
N LEU A 195 -2.54 -2.20 18.37
CA LEU A 195 -2.78 -0.76 18.33
C LEU A 195 -4.04 -0.36 17.53
N ALA A 196 -4.84 -1.33 17.07
CA ALA A 196 -6.05 -1.08 16.28
C ALA A 196 -7.03 -0.14 16.99
N ASP A 197 -7.30 -0.39 18.27
CA ASP A 197 -8.24 0.43 19.05
C ASP A 197 -7.74 1.85 19.31
N ALA A 198 -6.43 2.03 19.43
CA ALA A 198 -5.84 3.36 19.52
C ALA A 198 -5.96 4.13 18.19
N LEU A 199 -5.90 3.43 17.04
CA LEU A 199 -6.04 4.05 15.72
C LEU A 199 -7.48 4.39 15.35
N ARG A 200 -8.43 3.57 15.78
CA ARG A 200 -9.86 3.69 15.51
C ARG A 200 -10.38 5.13 15.59
N PRO A 201 -10.25 5.89 16.70
CA PRO A 201 -10.81 7.24 16.79
C PRO A 201 -10.21 8.22 15.76
N HIS A 202 -8.94 8.03 15.36
CA HIS A 202 -8.31 8.88 14.35
C HIS A 202 -8.90 8.63 12.95
N LEU A 203 -9.22 7.38 12.62
CA LEU A 203 -9.85 7.03 11.34
C LEU A 203 -11.33 7.44 11.29
N VAL A 204 -12.08 7.27 12.38
CA VAL A 204 -13.46 7.79 12.45
C VAL A 204 -13.46 9.30 12.21
N ALA A 205 -12.56 10.04 12.87
CA ALA A 205 -12.41 11.47 12.65
C ALA A 205 -11.94 11.83 11.22
N ALA A 206 -11.27 10.91 10.52
CA ALA A 206 -10.82 11.11 9.15
C ALA A 206 -11.99 11.09 8.14
N PHE A 207 -13.12 10.47 8.47
CA PHE A 207 -14.26 10.31 7.55
C PHE A 207 -15.24 11.49 7.54
N ASP A 208 -15.15 12.42 8.49
CA ASP A 208 -16.11 13.53 8.64
C ASP A 208 -15.46 14.89 8.93
N GLY A 209 -16.24 15.96 8.81
CA GLY A 209 -15.84 17.30 9.28
C GLY A 209 -15.04 18.13 8.28
N ASP A 210 -14.71 17.60 7.10
CA ASP A 210 -14.13 18.40 6.01
C ASP A 210 -15.19 19.20 5.25
N PRO A 211 -15.01 20.52 5.03
CA PRO A 211 -15.91 21.29 4.18
C PRO A 211 -16.00 20.74 2.74
N CYS A 212 -14.91 20.23 2.18
CA CYS A 212 -14.92 19.67 0.82
C CYS A 212 -15.68 18.34 0.76
N ASP A 213 -15.77 17.58 1.85
CA ASP A 213 -16.60 16.37 1.90
C ASP A 213 -18.10 16.71 1.81
N LYS A 214 -18.53 17.83 2.42
CA LYS A 214 -19.91 18.33 2.25
C LYS A 214 -20.21 18.69 0.80
N LEU A 215 -19.24 19.26 0.09
CA LEU A 215 -19.39 19.53 -1.35
C LEU A 215 -19.50 18.23 -2.16
N MET A 216 -18.69 17.21 -1.82
CA MET A 216 -18.81 15.88 -2.42
C MET A 216 -20.19 15.27 -2.20
N ALA A 217 -20.78 15.43 -1.01
CA ALA A 217 -22.13 14.97 -0.72
C ALA A 217 -23.20 15.62 -1.62
N LEU A 218 -23.03 16.90 -2.00
CA LEU A 218 -23.95 17.59 -2.90
C LEU A 218 -23.93 17.05 -4.35
N LEU A 219 -22.91 16.28 -4.73
CA LEU A 219 -22.78 15.71 -6.08
C LEU A 219 -23.52 14.39 -6.26
N GLU A 220 -24.06 13.81 -5.18
CA GLU A 220 -24.83 12.56 -5.23
C GLU A 220 -26.31 12.85 -4.94
N PRO A 221 -27.27 12.34 -5.73
CA PRO A 221 -28.68 12.46 -5.39
C PRO A 221 -29.01 11.64 -4.13
N PRO A 222 -30.18 11.85 -3.50
CA PRO A 222 -30.68 10.88 -2.53
C PRO A 222 -31.10 9.61 -3.28
N TYR A 223 -30.22 8.60 -3.35
CA TYR A 223 -30.53 7.29 -3.92
C TYR A 223 -29.92 6.17 -3.11
N SER A 224 -30.51 4.98 -3.21
CA SER A 224 -29.91 3.75 -2.70
C SER A 224 -28.93 3.24 -3.75
N GLU A 225 -27.66 3.30 -3.43
CA GLU A 225 -26.61 2.71 -4.25
C GLU A 225 -26.61 1.19 -4.11
N ASP A 226 -26.61 0.46 -5.22
CA ASP A 226 -26.53 -1.01 -5.23
C ASP A 226 -25.09 -1.47 -4.99
N ARG A 227 -24.66 -1.38 -3.73
CA ARG A 227 -23.32 -1.75 -3.31
C ARG A 227 -23.19 -3.26 -3.22
N GLN A 228 -22.29 -3.79 -4.01
CA GLN A 228 -21.95 -5.21 -4.01
C GLN A 228 -21.03 -5.56 -2.83
N THR A 229 -21.28 -6.72 -2.21
CA THR A 229 -20.41 -7.27 -1.16
C THR A 229 -19.06 -7.68 -1.76
N ARG A 230 -17.97 -7.27 -1.10
CA ARG A 230 -16.61 -7.78 -1.28
C ARG A 230 -16.31 -8.72 -0.12
N GLY A 231 -15.51 -9.77 -0.33
CA GLY A 231 -15.33 -10.84 0.67
C GLY A 231 -14.07 -11.67 0.54
N ASN A 232 -13.14 -11.25 -0.33
CA ASN A 232 -12.16 -12.16 -0.91
C ASN A 232 -10.73 -11.91 -0.43
N SER A 233 -10.45 -10.91 0.41
CA SER A 233 -9.07 -10.72 0.88
C SER A 233 -8.70 -11.66 2.03
N TYR A 234 -7.43 -12.04 2.08
CA TYR A 234 -6.86 -13.06 2.95
C TYR A 234 -5.46 -12.61 3.34
N LEU A 235 -5.21 -12.58 4.64
CA LEU A 235 -3.91 -12.36 5.24
C LEU A 235 -3.56 -13.63 6.04
N PRO A 236 -2.45 -14.34 5.76
CA PRO A 236 -2.19 -15.67 6.30
C PRO A 236 -1.86 -15.68 7.78
N TYR A 237 -1.50 -14.54 8.37
CA TYR A 237 -0.97 -14.51 9.73
C TYR A 237 -1.97 -13.92 10.71
N ALA A 238 -2.21 -14.61 11.82
CA ALA A 238 -3.06 -14.12 12.90
C ALA A 238 -2.44 -12.88 13.56
N SER A 239 -1.11 -12.92 13.75
CA SER A 239 -0.31 -11.82 14.27
C SER A 239 1.05 -11.78 13.56
N HIS A 240 1.65 -10.59 13.47
CA HIS A 240 3.00 -10.40 12.97
C HIS A 240 3.53 -9.02 13.42
N GLN A 241 4.82 -8.89 13.73
CA GLN A 241 5.39 -7.63 14.25
C GLN A 241 5.19 -6.46 13.27
N SER A 242 5.19 -6.72 11.96
CA SER A 242 4.94 -5.69 10.95
C SER A 242 3.56 -5.03 11.05
N PHE A 243 2.57 -5.71 11.65
CA PHE A 243 1.22 -5.19 11.84
C PHE A 243 1.23 -4.07 12.88
N ASP A 244 1.94 -4.29 13.98
CA ASP A 244 2.13 -3.27 15.02
C ASP A 244 3.05 -2.14 14.56
N ASP A 245 4.06 -2.44 13.74
CA ASP A 245 4.99 -1.42 13.26
C ASP A 245 4.32 -0.38 12.36
N VAL A 246 3.43 -0.81 11.46
CA VAL A 246 2.66 0.13 10.64
C VAL A 246 1.67 0.92 11.47
N ALA A 247 0.99 0.26 12.42
CA ALA A 247 0.01 0.92 13.27
C ALA A 247 0.65 1.98 14.18
N ARG A 248 1.83 1.67 14.75
CA ARG A 248 2.62 2.59 15.58
C ARG A 248 3.04 3.84 14.82
N ASP A 249 3.49 3.69 13.57
CA ASP A 249 3.90 4.83 12.76
C ASP A 249 2.71 5.70 12.36
N TRP A 250 1.58 5.09 12.01
CA TRP A 250 0.35 5.82 11.71
C TRP A 250 -0.15 6.62 12.91
N LEU A 251 -0.17 6.01 14.10
CA LEU A 251 -0.50 6.71 15.34
C LEU A 251 0.40 7.91 15.57
N SER A 252 1.70 7.74 15.34
CA SER A 252 2.68 8.81 15.53
C SER A 252 2.44 9.98 14.57
N ILE A 253 2.04 9.71 13.32
CA ILE A 253 1.62 10.74 12.36
C ILE A 253 0.32 11.43 12.80
N PHE A 254 -0.70 10.67 13.21
CA PHE A 254 -1.96 11.25 13.69
C PHE A 254 -1.78 12.09 14.96
N ALA A 255 -0.88 11.69 15.85
CA ALA A 255 -0.56 12.42 17.08
C ALA A 255 0.02 13.82 16.82
N GLN A 256 0.61 14.07 15.64
CA GLN A 256 1.07 15.39 15.22
C GLN A 256 -0.10 16.37 14.95
N ARG A 257 -1.34 15.87 14.80
CA ARG A 257 -2.56 16.67 14.52
C ARG A 257 -2.41 17.57 13.30
N LEU A 258 -1.77 17.04 12.27
CA LEU A 258 -1.60 17.75 11.00
C LEU A 258 -2.93 17.82 10.25
N PRO A 259 -3.14 18.87 9.43
CA PRO A 259 -4.20 18.85 8.42
C PRO A 259 -4.07 17.60 7.54
N ARG A 260 -5.20 17.08 7.05
CA ARG A 260 -5.23 15.85 6.24
C ARG A 260 -4.29 15.91 5.03
N PHE A 261 -4.26 17.06 4.34
CA PHE A 261 -3.39 17.30 3.19
C PHE A 261 -1.91 17.12 3.50
N ASP A 262 -1.50 17.35 4.75
CA ASP A 262 -0.13 17.16 5.20
C ASP A 262 0.09 15.76 5.77
N ALA A 263 -0.89 15.19 6.50
CA ALA A 263 -0.78 13.88 7.13
C ALA A 263 -0.82 12.72 6.12
N TYR A 264 -1.79 12.72 5.21
CA TYR A 264 -2.08 11.58 4.33
C TYR A 264 -0.95 11.21 3.36
N PRO A 265 -0.18 12.16 2.79
CA PRO A 265 1.02 11.81 2.02
C PRO A 265 2.03 11.00 2.83
N HIS A 266 2.11 11.22 4.16
CA HIS A 266 2.98 10.45 5.04
C HIS A 266 2.40 9.06 5.33
N LEU A 267 1.09 8.95 5.58
CA LEU A 267 0.40 7.67 5.78
C LEU A 267 0.51 6.78 4.53
N ALA A 268 0.21 7.33 3.34
CA ALA A 268 0.34 6.61 2.07
C ALA A 268 1.77 6.09 1.84
N ARG A 269 2.79 6.92 2.15
CA ARG A 269 4.20 6.50 2.06
C ARG A 269 4.53 5.37 3.03
N LEU A 270 4.05 5.46 4.27
CA LEU A 270 4.22 4.42 5.29
C LEU A 270 3.51 3.12 4.90
N SER A 271 2.32 3.18 4.28
CA SER A 271 1.62 2.01 3.73
C SER A 271 2.51 1.19 2.81
N ALA A 272 3.09 1.85 1.80
CA ALA A 272 3.95 1.19 0.83
C ALA A 272 5.25 0.67 1.48
N LEU A 273 5.85 1.45 2.39
CA LEU A 273 7.07 1.04 3.10
C LEU A 273 6.82 -0.23 3.93
N HIS A 274 5.73 -0.26 4.70
CA HIS A 274 5.43 -1.38 5.60
C HIS A 274 4.95 -2.62 4.87
N LEU A 275 4.23 -2.50 3.76
CA LEU A 275 3.90 -3.65 2.90
C LEU A 275 5.17 -4.23 2.23
N MET A 276 6.09 -3.38 1.77
CA MET A 276 7.38 -3.81 1.24
C MET A 276 8.21 -4.54 2.33
N LYS A 277 8.25 -3.99 3.55
CA LYS A 277 8.94 -4.64 4.68
C LYS A 277 8.27 -5.95 5.06
N TYR A 278 6.95 -5.99 5.19
CA TYR A 278 6.20 -7.21 5.45
C TYR A 278 6.55 -8.32 4.45
N GLN A 279 6.58 -7.99 3.15
CA GLN A 279 6.96 -8.97 2.13
C GLN A 279 8.36 -9.56 2.39
N LEU A 280 9.35 -8.71 2.66
CA LEU A 280 10.73 -9.13 2.83
C LEU A 280 10.98 -9.84 4.19
N ASP A 281 10.36 -9.36 5.27
CA ASP A 281 10.45 -9.96 6.60
C ASP A 281 9.84 -11.38 6.55
N VAL A 282 8.63 -11.53 6.00
CA VAL A 282 7.99 -12.84 5.81
C VAL A 282 8.81 -13.73 4.87
N ALA A 283 9.38 -13.18 3.80
CA ALA A 283 10.22 -13.95 2.89
C ALA A 283 11.47 -14.49 3.60
N ALA A 284 12.13 -13.67 4.42
CA ALA A 284 13.28 -14.10 5.21
C ALA A 284 12.89 -15.19 6.22
N GLU A 285 11.77 -15.03 6.93
CA GLU A 285 11.30 -16.02 7.90
C GLU A 285 10.91 -17.36 7.23
N THR A 286 10.21 -17.29 6.10
CA THR A 286 9.83 -18.48 5.31
C THR A 286 11.05 -19.22 4.77
N ALA A 287 12.10 -18.49 4.36
CA ALA A 287 13.35 -19.06 3.86
C ALA A 287 14.38 -19.35 4.97
N ALA A 288 14.02 -19.16 6.25
CA ALA A 288 14.93 -19.28 7.41
C ALA A 288 16.23 -18.46 7.26
N MET A 289 16.12 -17.26 6.69
CA MET A 289 17.20 -16.30 6.47
C MET A 289 17.21 -15.17 7.51
N ALA A 290 18.32 -14.47 7.60
CA ALA A 290 18.44 -13.29 8.46
C ALA A 290 17.47 -12.18 8.04
N LYS A 291 17.00 -11.40 9.03
CA LYS A 291 16.12 -10.25 8.79
C LYS A 291 16.75 -9.28 7.78
N PRO A 292 16.00 -8.81 6.78
CA PRO A 292 16.50 -7.90 5.75
C PRO A 292 16.99 -6.58 6.36
N THR A 293 18.13 -6.10 5.87
CA THR A 293 18.65 -4.76 6.16
C THR A 293 18.94 -4.00 4.87
N PHE A 294 18.90 -2.68 4.95
CA PHE A 294 18.86 -1.78 3.81
C PHE A 294 20.05 -0.81 3.88
N ILE A 295 21.15 -1.14 3.20
CA ILE A 295 22.32 -0.24 3.14
C ILE A 295 21.98 0.97 2.31
N CYS A 296 21.87 2.13 2.95
CA CYS A 296 21.33 3.35 2.36
C CYS A 296 22.42 4.32 1.93
N GLU A 297 22.50 4.60 0.63
CA GLU A 297 23.29 5.71 0.11
C GLU A 297 22.58 7.04 0.34
N VAL A 298 23.25 7.98 1.00
CA VAL A 298 22.88 9.40 0.92
C VAL A 298 23.52 9.98 -0.34
N ILE A 299 22.68 10.29 -1.33
CA ILE A 299 23.09 10.69 -2.69
C ILE A 299 24.24 11.71 -2.66
N ALA A 300 25.32 11.34 -3.33
CA ALA A 300 26.51 12.17 -3.54
C ALA A 300 26.71 12.49 -5.03
N SER A 301 27.43 13.58 -5.31
CA SER A 301 27.78 14.02 -6.67
C SER A 301 28.71 13.05 -7.40
N ARG A 302 29.48 12.24 -6.66
CA ARG A 302 30.38 11.21 -7.19
C ARG A 302 29.98 9.84 -6.63
N ARG A 303 30.39 8.78 -7.33
CA ARG A 303 30.22 7.38 -6.88
C ARG A 303 30.94 7.19 -5.55
N THR A 304 30.32 6.46 -4.62
CA THR A 304 30.88 6.19 -3.28
C THR A 304 30.87 4.68 -3.01
N PRO A 305 31.74 4.15 -2.12
CA PRO A 305 31.71 2.73 -1.75
C PRO A 305 30.35 2.28 -1.18
N VAL A 306 29.70 3.15 -0.40
CA VAL A 306 28.33 2.90 0.12
C VAL A 306 27.32 2.71 -1.02
N ARG A 307 27.52 3.32 -2.20
CA ARG A 307 26.65 3.09 -3.36
C ARG A 307 26.70 1.64 -3.84
N GLU A 308 27.89 1.05 -3.90
CA GLU A 308 28.07 -0.34 -4.34
C GLU A 308 27.45 -1.32 -3.33
N LEU A 309 27.71 -1.10 -2.05
CA LEU A 309 27.10 -1.87 -0.97
C LEU A 309 25.57 -1.74 -0.98
N SER A 310 25.04 -0.54 -1.28
CA SER A 310 23.61 -0.30 -1.40
C SER A 310 22.98 -1.03 -2.59
N ILE A 311 23.68 -1.09 -3.73
CA ILE A 311 23.26 -1.86 -4.91
C ILE A 311 23.25 -3.36 -4.59
N SER A 312 24.33 -3.87 -3.99
CA SER A 312 24.42 -5.28 -3.61
C SER A 312 23.35 -5.66 -2.57
N SER A 313 23.19 -4.85 -1.52
CA SER A 313 22.12 -5.01 -0.53
C SER A 313 20.73 -5.03 -1.17
N PHE A 314 20.47 -4.15 -2.15
CA PHE A 314 19.22 -4.17 -2.91
C PHE A 314 19.03 -5.49 -3.65
N GLN A 315 20.03 -5.95 -4.40
CA GLN A 315 19.95 -7.19 -5.19
C GLN A 315 19.73 -8.42 -4.31
N THR A 316 20.42 -8.49 -3.16
CA THR A 316 20.23 -9.58 -2.19
C THR A 316 18.79 -9.61 -1.67
N ASN A 317 18.25 -8.46 -1.26
CA ASN A 317 16.89 -8.39 -0.75
C ASN A 317 15.84 -8.64 -1.86
N ASP A 318 16.09 -8.19 -3.08
CA ASP A 318 15.20 -8.39 -4.23
C ASP A 318 15.06 -9.88 -4.62
N ALA A 319 16.07 -10.69 -4.31
CA ALA A 319 16.03 -12.14 -4.53
C ALA A 319 15.26 -12.90 -3.42
N LEU A 320 15.06 -12.31 -2.23
CA LEU A 320 14.46 -13.01 -1.08
C LEU A 320 13.04 -13.54 -1.36
N PRO A 321 12.11 -12.78 -1.97
CA PRO A 321 10.76 -13.29 -2.22
C PRO A 321 10.75 -14.57 -3.06
N GLN A 322 11.59 -14.66 -4.09
CA GLN A 322 11.70 -15.89 -4.89
C GLN A 322 12.26 -17.05 -4.06
N ARG A 323 13.27 -16.81 -3.21
CA ARG A 323 13.83 -17.84 -2.32
C ARG A 323 12.77 -18.35 -1.33
N ALA A 324 11.88 -17.48 -0.86
CA ALA A 324 10.76 -17.88 -0.02
C ALA A 324 9.76 -18.78 -0.77
N VAL A 325 9.44 -18.50 -2.04
CA VAL A 325 8.63 -19.41 -2.88
C VAL A 325 9.29 -20.77 -3.00
N GLU A 326 10.59 -20.78 -3.31
CA GLU A 326 11.36 -22.03 -3.47
C GLU A 326 11.42 -22.83 -2.16
N ALA A 327 11.64 -22.15 -1.03
CA ALA A 327 11.65 -22.75 0.30
C ALA A 327 10.28 -23.31 0.69
N TYR A 328 9.20 -22.57 0.41
CA TYR A 328 7.83 -23.02 0.66
C TYR A 328 7.50 -24.29 -0.13
N VAL A 329 7.85 -24.34 -1.42
CA VAL A 329 7.65 -25.55 -2.24
C VAL A 329 8.51 -26.71 -1.74
N ALA A 330 9.75 -26.46 -1.34
CA ALA A 330 10.62 -27.49 -0.76
C ALA A 330 10.06 -28.02 0.58
N ALA A 331 9.41 -27.18 1.38
CA ALA A 331 8.77 -27.57 2.63
C ALA A 331 7.60 -28.55 2.41
N ILE A 332 6.88 -28.44 1.28
CA ILE A 332 5.85 -29.43 0.90
C ILE A 332 6.51 -30.80 0.71
N GLY A 333 7.59 -30.87 -0.07
CA GLY A 333 8.31 -32.12 -0.37
C GLY A 333 9.06 -32.75 0.80
N SER A 334 9.23 -32.02 1.91
CA SER A 334 9.83 -32.51 3.15
C SER A 334 8.82 -32.65 4.29
N SER A 335 7.53 -32.48 4.00
CA SER A 335 6.47 -32.64 5.00
C SER A 335 6.21 -34.11 5.33
N GLY A 336 5.68 -34.37 6.53
CA GLY A 336 5.26 -35.72 6.94
C GLY A 336 4.23 -36.32 5.98
N ALA A 337 3.20 -35.52 5.62
CA ALA A 337 2.17 -35.94 4.66
C ALA A 337 2.75 -36.31 3.28
N TRP A 338 3.78 -35.61 2.81
CA TRP A 338 4.46 -35.97 1.57
C TRP A 338 5.28 -37.25 1.70
N THR A 339 5.96 -37.44 2.83
CA THR A 339 6.76 -38.64 3.10
C THR A 339 5.87 -39.88 3.20
N GLU A 340 4.76 -39.78 3.92
CA GLU A 340 3.73 -40.83 4.01
C GLU A 340 3.13 -41.15 2.63
N ALA A 341 2.86 -40.12 1.81
CA ALA A 341 2.36 -40.30 0.46
C ALA A 341 3.37 -41.00 -0.48
N LEU A 342 4.67 -40.83 -0.26
CA LEU A 342 5.70 -41.52 -1.05
C LEU A 342 5.79 -43.02 -0.75
N GLU A 343 5.43 -43.42 0.48
CA GLU A 343 5.46 -44.81 0.94
C GLU A 343 4.15 -45.57 0.66
N GLY A 344 3.12 -44.87 0.18
CA GLY A 344 1.81 -45.44 -0.15
C GLY A 344 1.79 -46.33 -1.39
N ASP A 345 0.64 -46.99 -1.62
CA ASP A 345 0.45 -47.90 -2.75
C ASP A 345 0.37 -47.17 -4.10
N ALA A 346 0.03 -45.88 -4.10
CA ALA A 346 -0.07 -45.05 -5.31
C ALA A 346 0.68 -43.71 -5.16
N PRO A 347 2.03 -43.73 -5.06
CA PRO A 347 2.82 -42.55 -4.66
C PRO A 347 2.55 -41.29 -5.46
N PHE A 348 2.35 -41.42 -6.77
CA PHE A 348 1.97 -40.31 -7.64
C PHE A 348 0.64 -39.65 -7.24
N HIS A 349 -0.41 -40.46 -7.09
CA HIS A 349 -1.76 -39.97 -6.78
C HIS A 349 -1.82 -39.37 -5.38
N ASP A 350 -1.14 -40.00 -4.42
CA ASP A 350 -1.11 -39.56 -3.03
C ASP A 350 -0.33 -38.24 -2.90
N CYS A 351 0.87 -38.14 -3.49
CA CYS A 351 1.66 -36.92 -3.49
C CYS A 351 0.94 -35.77 -4.22
N ARG A 352 0.25 -36.07 -5.33
CA ARG A 352 -0.57 -35.08 -6.03
C ARG A 352 -1.72 -34.59 -5.14
N SER A 353 -2.37 -35.46 -4.39
CA SER A 353 -3.45 -35.10 -3.46
C SER A 353 -2.96 -34.12 -2.39
N VAL A 354 -1.76 -34.33 -1.83
CA VAL A 354 -1.11 -33.37 -0.92
C VAL A 354 -0.98 -32.00 -1.57
N MET A 355 -0.57 -31.93 -2.85
CA MET A 355 -0.43 -30.64 -3.55
C MET A 355 -1.77 -29.99 -3.91
N VAL A 356 -2.79 -30.77 -4.27
CA VAL A 356 -4.15 -30.26 -4.49
C VAL A 356 -4.65 -29.61 -3.19
N GLU A 357 -4.49 -30.29 -2.05
CA GLU A 357 -4.91 -29.77 -0.75
C GLU A 357 -4.13 -28.52 -0.33
N LYS A 358 -2.79 -28.55 -0.40
CA LYS A 358 -1.93 -27.48 0.13
C LYS A 358 -1.90 -26.23 -0.73
N VAL A 359 -1.86 -26.40 -2.05
CA VAL A 359 -1.59 -25.31 -3.00
C VAL A 359 -2.56 -25.28 -4.17
N ARG A 360 -3.63 -26.08 -4.15
CA ARG A 360 -4.63 -26.11 -5.24
C ARG A 360 -3.96 -26.35 -6.59
N TRP A 361 -3.00 -27.27 -6.60
CA TRP A 361 -2.43 -27.77 -7.84
C TRP A 361 -3.56 -28.38 -8.69
N PRO A 362 -3.55 -28.28 -10.03
CA PRO A 362 -4.67 -28.71 -10.85
C PRO A 362 -5.14 -30.14 -10.53
N ASP A 363 -6.43 -30.27 -10.23
CA ASP A 363 -7.14 -31.53 -9.99
C ASP A 363 -7.87 -32.02 -11.26
N GLY A 364 -8.15 -33.32 -11.39
CA GLY A 364 -8.91 -33.91 -12.51
C GLY A 364 -8.14 -34.15 -13.83
N ASP A 365 -8.91 -34.36 -14.91
CA ASP A 365 -8.49 -34.72 -16.28
C ASP A 365 -7.59 -33.66 -16.98
N ASP A 366 -7.57 -32.44 -16.45
CA ASP A 366 -6.76 -31.33 -16.98
C ASP A 366 -5.27 -31.44 -16.61
N TYR A 367 -4.89 -32.40 -15.76
CA TYR A 367 -3.49 -32.63 -15.42
C TYR A 367 -2.77 -33.45 -16.49
N SER A 368 -1.94 -32.77 -17.27
CA SER A 368 -1.06 -33.35 -18.29
C SER A 368 0.43 -33.31 -17.89
N GLY A 369 0.71 -33.14 -16.59
CA GLY A 369 2.08 -33.00 -16.07
C GLY A 369 2.78 -34.33 -15.77
N PRO A 370 4.01 -34.26 -15.20
CA PRO A 370 4.79 -35.44 -14.84
C PRO A 370 4.07 -36.37 -13.86
N GLN A 371 4.32 -37.68 -13.99
CA GLN A 371 3.77 -38.71 -13.10
C GLN A 371 4.73 -39.14 -11.99
N GLU A 372 5.99 -38.70 -12.05
CA GLU A 372 6.97 -38.98 -11.01
C GLU A 372 6.89 -37.93 -9.88
N PRO A 373 6.80 -38.31 -8.59
CA PRO A 373 6.66 -37.37 -7.47
C PRO A 373 7.74 -36.28 -7.43
N ALA A 374 9.01 -36.64 -7.71
CA ALA A 374 10.11 -35.69 -7.73
C ALA A 374 9.97 -34.66 -8.86
N GLU A 375 9.52 -35.10 -10.04
CA GLU A 375 9.29 -34.22 -11.19
C GLU A 375 8.05 -33.33 -10.99
N LEU A 376 7.06 -33.82 -10.23
CA LEU A 376 5.86 -33.11 -9.86
C LEU A 376 6.18 -31.88 -8.99
N LEU A 377 7.02 -32.04 -7.95
CA LEU A 377 7.54 -30.90 -7.17
C LEU A 377 8.38 -29.94 -8.00
N ALA A 378 9.24 -30.47 -8.88
CA ALA A 378 10.05 -29.63 -9.75
C ALA A 378 9.17 -28.80 -10.72
N SER A 379 8.07 -29.38 -11.19
CA SER A 379 7.06 -28.70 -12.01
C SER A 379 6.36 -27.59 -11.22
N LEU A 380 5.88 -27.88 -10.00
CA LEU A 380 5.29 -26.87 -9.12
C LEU A 380 6.26 -25.72 -8.86
N ARG A 381 7.53 -26.01 -8.55
CA ARG A 381 8.56 -24.99 -8.31
C ARG A 381 8.72 -24.07 -9.52
N ARG A 382 8.85 -24.63 -10.72
CA ARG A 382 8.98 -23.84 -11.97
C ARG A 382 7.76 -22.96 -12.20
N ALA A 383 6.56 -23.52 -12.06
CA ALA A 383 5.31 -22.79 -12.24
C ALA A 383 5.14 -21.67 -11.20
N ALA A 384 5.41 -21.96 -9.92
CA ALA A 384 5.28 -21.01 -8.83
C ALA A 384 6.25 -19.83 -9.01
N VAL A 385 7.53 -20.10 -9.31
CA VAL A 385 8.52 -19.05 -9.60
C VAL A 385 8.14 -18.23 -10.83
N ALA A 386 7.65 -18.87 -11.90
CA ALA A 386 7.20 -18.17 -13.10
C ALA A 386 6.02 -17.22 -12.81
N ARG A 387 5.02 -17.66 -12.05
CA ARG A 387 3.87 -16.83 -11.65
C ARG A 387 4.27 -15.71 -10.70
N HIS A 388 5.13 -15.99 -9.72
CA HIS A 388 5.63 -15.03 -8.74
C HIS A 388 6.32 -13.84 -9.43
N ARG A 389 7.16 -14.12 -10.43
CA ARG A 389 7.91 -13.12 -11.21
C ARG A 389 7.03 -12.14 -11.99
N GLN A 390 5.76 -12.46 -12.24
CA GLN A 390 4.87 -11.57 -12.99
C GLN A 390 4.53 -10.31 -12.20
N HIS A 391 4.31 -10.43 -10.88
CA HIS A 391 3.80 -9.33 -10.04
C HIS A 391 4.46 -9.28 -8.67
N VAL A 392 4.29 -10.33 -7.85
CA VAL A 392 4.69 -10.30 -6.44
C VAL A 392 6.20 -10.06 -6.28
N ALA A 393 7.05 -10.63 -7.14
CA ALA A 393 8.49 -10.38 -7.14
C ALA A 393 8.87 -8.89 -7.29
N ASN A 394 8.04 -8.10 -7.97
CA ASN A 394 8.31 -6.70 -8.26
C ASN A 394 7.92 -5.75 -7.12
N VAL A 395 7.19 -6.23 -6.10
CA VAL A 395 6.65 -5.42 -5.00
C VAL A 395 7.75 -4.71 -4.22
N HIS A 396 8.85 -5.40 -3.88
CA HIS A 396 10.00 -4.79 -3.22
C HIS A 396 10.49 -3.54 -3.97
N ARG A 397 10.70 -3.67 -5.28
CA ARG A 397 11.11 -2.56 -6.13
C ARG A 397 10.03 -1.47 -6.20
N SER A 398 8.78 -1.83 -6.51
CA SER A 398 7.74 -0.85 -6.82
C SER A 398 7.28 -0.10 -5.57
N TYR A 399 7.01 -0.81 -4.48
CA TYR A 399 6.58 -0.20 -3.22
C TYR A 399 7.76 0.47 -2.53
N GLY A 400 8.98 -0.09 -2.63
CA GLY A 400 10.19 0.59 -2.16
C GLY A 400 10.46 1.90 -2.89
N ALA A 401 10.20 1.98 -4.20
CA ALA A 401 10.32 3.21 -4.97
C ALA A 401 9.20 4.21 -4.63
N GLY A 402 7.95 3.73 -4.52
CA GLY A 402 6.79 4.55 -4.12
C GLY A 402 6.93 5.11 -2.70
N ALA A 403 7.46 4.31 -1.77
CA ALA A 403 7.82 4.74 -0.42
C ALA A 403 8.99 5.75 -0.41
N GLY A 404 9.76 5.85 -1.50
CA GLY A 404 10.91 6.72 -1.62
C GLY A 404 12.17 6.18 -0.94
N LEU A 405 12.28 4.85 -0.76
CA LEU A 405 13.47 4.16 -0.27
C LEU A 405 14.38 3.71 -1.41
N VAL A 406 13.79 3.20 -2.50
CA VAL A 406 14.52 2.64 -3.65
C VAL A 406 14.68 3.70 -4.75
N SER A 407 15.87 3.80 -5.34
CA SER A 407 16.13 4.77 -6.41
C SER A 407 17.15 4.29 -7.44
N ARG A 408 16.95 4.71 -8.70
CA ARG A 408 17.97 4.68 -9.77
C ARG A 408 18.56 6.06 -10.04
N ARG A 409 18.25 7.10 -9.26
CA ARG A 409 18.73 8.46 -9.56
C ARG A 409 20.27 8.49 -9.53
N GLY A 410 20.89 8.90 -10.64
CA GLY A 410 22.36 9.00 -10.76
C GLY A 410 23.10 7.67 -10.98
N THR A 411 22.42 6.61 -11.41
CA THR A 411 22.99 5.29 -11.77
C THR A 411 22.01 4.53 -12.67
N THR A 412 22.43 3.43 -13.29
CA THR A 412 21.53 2.53 -14.03
C THR A 412 20.91 1.44 -13.15
N GLN A 413 21.49 1.19 -11.98
CA GLN A 413 21.10 0.10 -11.08
C GLN A 413 20.21 0.57 -9.93
N LEU A 414 19.34 -0.31 -9.43
CA LEU A 414 18.54 -0.04 -8.23
C LEU A 414 19.42 -0.13 -6.99
N ARG A 415 19.11 0.70 -6.00
CA ARG A 415 19.73 0.73 -4.69
C ARG A 415 18.83 1.42 -3.69
N TYR A 416 19.19 1.35 -2.41
CA TYR A 416 18.52 2.12 -1.37
C TYR A 416 19.12 3.52 -1.26
N ALA A 417 18.33 4.53 -1.60
CA ALA A 417 18.71 5.93 -1.48
C ALA A 417 17.48 6.75 -1.04
N PRO A 418 17.25 6.87 0.27
CA PRO A 418 16.09 7.55 0.82
C PRO A 418 15.89 8.97 0.26
N THR A 419 14.66 9.26 -0.15
CA THR A 419 14.21 10.58 -0.57
C THR A 419 13.98 11.50 0.63
N ASP A 420 13.96 12.82 0.39
CA ASP A 420 13.62 13.79 1.44
C ASP A 420 12.21 13.55 2.00
N GLY A 421 11.27 13.13 1.15
CA GLY A 421 9.91 12.79 1.55
C GLY A 421 9.87 11.61 2.52
N LEU A 422 10.67 10.57 2.29
CA LEU A 422 10.78 9.44 3.22
C LEU A 422 11.47 9.86 4.51
N LEU A 423 12.58 10.58 4.44
CA LEU A 423 13.29 11.06 5.63
C LEU A 423 12.38 11.93 6.51
N LYS A 424 11.62 12.86 5.91
CA LYS A 424 10.59 13.65 6.62
C LYS A 424 9.55 12.76 7.28
N THR A 425 8.98 11.80 6.54
CA THR A 425 8.01 10.84 7.08
C THR A 425 8.55 10.10 8.31
N LEU A 426 9.78 9.58 8.21
CA LEU A 426 10.40 8.82 9.30
C LEU A 426 10.68 9.71 10.52
N ILE A 427 11.08 10.97 10.32
CA ILE A 427 11.25 11.93 11.41
C ILE A 427 9.90 12.18 12.11
N LEU A 428 8.82 12.47 11.36
CA LEU A 428 7.50 12.70 11.95
C LEU A 428 6.93 11.48 12.68
N ALA A 429 7.27 10.27 12.21
CA ALA A 429 6.81 9.02 12.83
C ALA A 429 7.60 8.63 14.09
N ASN A 430 8.78 9.21 14.35
CA ASN A 430 9.70 8.72 15.38
C ASN A 430 10.27 9.78 16.32
N VAL A 431 10.38 11.03 15.87
CA VAL A 431 11.01 12.10 16.64
C VAL A 431 9.91 12.87 17.36
N PRO A 432 9.82 12.76 18.70
CA PRO A 432 8.74 13.41 19.44
C PRO A 432 8.86 14.93 19.39
N VAL A 433 10.00 15.47 19.81
CA VAL A 433 10.34 16.90 19.69
C VAL A 433 11.72 17.03 19.07
N ARG A 434 12.71 16.41 19.74
CA ARG A 434 14.09 16.32 19.27
C ARG A 434 14.70 14.99 19.70
N MET A 435 15.71 14.53 18.96
CA MET A 435 16.46 13.29 19.21
C MET A 435 17.92 13.49 18.82
N ASN A 436 18.87 12.87 19.52
CA ASN A 436 20.26 12.92 19.09
C ASN A 436 20.40 12.27 17.70
N PHE A 437 21.24 12.82 16.83
CA PHE A 437 21.41 12.28 15.48
C PHE A 437 21.87 10.82 15.48
N ALA A 438 22.76 10.41 16.39
CA ALA A 438 23.21 9.02 16.50
C ALA A 438 22.09 8.10 17.01
N GLU A 439 21.30 8.55 17.98
CA GLU A 439 20.10 7.82 18.46
C GLU A 439 19.08 7.64 17.33
N PHE A 440 18.92 8.66 16.47
CA PHE A 440 18.04 8.57 15.32
C PHE A 440 18.54 7.53 14.30
N LEU A 441 19.84 7.45 14.01
CA LEU A 441 20.39 6.41 13.14
C LEU A 441 20.19 5.00 13.72
N GLU A 442 20.44 4.83 15.02
CA GLU A 442 20.21 3.57 15.74
C GLU A 442 18.73 3.16 15.66
N LEU A 443 17.82 4.10 15.91
CA LEU A 443 16.39 3.85 15.80
C LEU A 443 15.98 3.48 14.37
N LEU A 444 16.52 4.15 13.34
CA LEU A 444 16.24 3.81 11.95
C LEU A 444 16.72 2.40 11.61
N PHE A 445 17.83 1.96 12.18
CA PHE A 445 18.32 0.60 12.04
C PHE A 445 17.41 -0.41 12.76
N GLU A 446 17.12 -0.21 14.04
CA GLU A 446 16.34 -1.15 14.85
C GLU A 446 14.91 -1.31 14.32
N ARG A 447 14.24 -0.20 14.00
CA ARG A 447 12.83 -0.23 13.57
C ARG A 447 12.65 -0.58 12.10
N TYR A 448 13.54 -0.08 11.23
CA TYR A 448 13.33 -0.16 9.78
C TYR A 448 14.40 -1.00 9.06
N GLY A 449 15.50 -1.35 9.71
CA GLY A 449 16.65 -2.02 9.10
C GLY A 449 17.52 -1.08 8.27
N LEU A 450 17.36 0.25 8.39
CA LEU A 450 18.11 1.20 7.55
C LEU A 450 19.53 1.39 8.07
N VAL A 451 20.51 1.08 7.25
CA VAL A 451 21.94 1.17 7.58
C VAL A 451 22.52 2.40 6.90
N ILE A 452 22.86 3.43 7.67
CA ILE A 452 23.32 4.73 7.15
C ILE A 452 24.69 5.11 7.70
N GLY A 453 24.91 4.91 9.00
CA GLY A 453 26.13 5.25 9.72
C GLY A 453 27.06 4.05 9.89
N GLU A 454 28.22 4.32 10.49
CA GLU A 454 29.26 3.32 10.67
C GLU A 454 28.91 2.27 11.73
N ARG A 455 28.15 2.67 12.77
CA ARG A 455 27.80 1.81 13.90
C ARG A 455 26.84 0.72 13.46
N GLU A 456 25.84 1.11 12.69
CA GLU A 456 24.83 0.20 12.15
C GLU A 456 25.45 -0.72 11.09
N ALA A 457 26.33 -0.17 10.24
CA ALA A 457 27.02 -0.94 9.21
C ALA A 457 27.94 -2.03 9.79
N ALA A 458 28.66 -1.73 10.88
CA ALA A 458 29.52 -2.70 11.56
C ALA A 458 28.76 -3.89 12.17
N ARG A 459 27.42 -3.79 12.33
CA ARG A 459 26.58 -4.89 12.84
C ARG A 459 26.14 -5.87 11.76
N VAL A 460 26.22 -5.48 10.48
CA VAL A 460 25.67 -6.26 9.36
C VAL A 460 26.69 -6.60 8.28
N LEU A 461 27.83 -5.90 8.24
CA LEU A 461 28.93 -6.15 7.32
C LEU A 461 30.11 -6.78 8.04
N GLY A 462 30.80 -7.70 7.36
CA GLY A 462 32.10 -8.19 7.80
C GLY A 462 33.15 -7.07 7.78
N SER A 463 34.20 -7.20 8.58
CA SER A 463 35.27 -6.20 8.67
C SER A 463 36.00 -5.95 7.35
N GLU A 464 35.96 -6.91 6.42
CA GLU A 464 36.60 -6.83 5.10
C GLU A 464 35.75 -6.05 4.07
N ASP A 465 34.42 -6.03 4.24
CA ASP A 465 33.47 -5.36 3.34
C ASP A 465 33.11 -3.93 3.81
N PHE A 466 33.77 -3.46 4.86
CA PHE A 466 33.36 -2.29 5.64
C PHE A 466 34.45 -1.21 5.72
N ASP A 467 34.26 -0.11 4.98
CA ASP A 467 35.05 1.12 5.16
C ASP A 467 34.35 2.12 6.08
N LYS A 468 34.85 2.25 7.31
CA LYS A 468 34.37 3.21 8.32
C LYS A 468 34.28 4.64 7.77
N LYS A 469 35.31 5.12 7.06
CA LYS A 469 35.37 6.51 6.58
C LYS A 469 34.26 6.81 5.57
N SER A 470 33.90 5.83 4.74
CA SER A 470 32.80 5.94 3.78
C SER A 470 31.45 6.11 4.47
N PHE A 471 31.18 5.35 5.54
CA PHE A 471 29.93 5.46 6.31
C PHE A 471 29.87 6.72 7.19
N GLN A 472 30.99 7.15 7.77
CA GLN A 472 31.10 8.46 8.42
C GLN A 472 30.78 9.61 7.45
N SER A 473 31.33 9.54 6.23
CA SER A 473 31.03 10.51 5.18
C SER A 473 29.57 10.47 4.73
N ASN A 474 28.95 9.28 4.73
CA ASN A 474 27.54 9.08 4.38
C ASN A 474 26.60 9.71 5.42
N SER A 475 26.80 9.41 6.70
CA SER A 475 26.05 10.02 7.80
C SER A 475 26.23 11.53 7.87
N ALA A 476 27.45 12.05 7.62
CA ALA A 476 27.69 13.50 7.53
C ALA A 476 26.92 14.16 6.36
N ARG A 477 26.75 13.46 5.23
CA ARG A 477 25.89 13.92 4.13
C ARG A 477 24.43 13.98 4.57
N LEU A 478 23.93 12.96 5.27
CA LEU A 478 22.56 12.98 5.79
C LEU A 478 22.36 14.15 6.73
N GLN A 479 23.29 14.38 7.65
CA GLN A 479 23.23 15.48 8.60
C GLN A 479 23.12 16.84 7.90
N ARG A 480 23.92 17.09 6.86
CA ARG A 480 23.82 18.32 6.05
C ARG A 480 22.49 18.42 5.31
N ARG A 481 21.98 17.30 4.79
CA ARG A 481 20.71 17.23 4.07
C ARG A 481 19.53 17.56 5.00
N LEU A 482 19.46 16.92 6.18
CA LEU A 482 18.43 17.21 7.19
C LEU A 482 18.47 18.66 7.67
N ARG A 483 19.68 19.23 7.82
CA ARG A 483 19.82 20.67 8.15
C ARG A 483 19.22 21.56 7.06
N THR A 484 19.42 21.22 5.79
CA THR A 484 18.85 21.97 4.65
C THR A 484 17.32 21.86 4.61
N LEU A 485 16.77 20.73 5.07
CA LEU A 485 15.32 20.54 5.22
C LEU A 485 14.73 21.21 6.47
N GLY A 486 15.56 21.87 7.31
CA GLY A 486 15.12 22.45 8.57
C GLY A 486 14.75 21.42 9.65
N MET A 487 15.23 20.17 9.54
CA MET A 487 14.92 19.07 10.47
C MET A 487 16.13 18.64 11.31
N LEU A 488 17.20 19.44 11.29
CA LEU A 488 18.36 19.19 12.13
C LEU A 488 19.01 20.50 12.55
N ARG A 489 19.30 20.59 13.85
CA ARG A 489 20.00 21.71 14.47
C ARG A 489 21.29 21.24 15.14
N ARG A 490 22.34 22.05 15.04
CA ARG A 490 23.56 21.90 15.85
C ARG A 490 23.49 22.88 17.02
N LEU A 491 23.68 22.38 18.23
CA LEU A 491 23.80 23.21 19.44
C LEU A 491 25.27 23.41 19.84
N SER A 492 26.15 22.54 19.35
CA SER A 492 27.62 22.64 19.47
C SER A 492 28.29 21.89 18.31
N ASP A 493 29.61 21.96 18.20
CA ASP A 493 30.37 21.25 17.16
C ASP A 493 30.23 19.71 17.25
N ALA A 494 29.96 19.20 18.45
CA ALA A 494 29.86 17.76 18.74
C ALA A 494 28.40 17.24 18.86
N CYS A 495 27.39 18.11 18.97
CA CYS A 495 26.02 17.69 19.21
C CYS A 495 25.05 18.18 18.13
N ALA A 496 24.54 17.22 17.35
CA ALA A 496 23.48 17.43 16.38
C ALA A 496 22.19 16.73 16.81
N TYR A 497 21.09 17.46 16.72
CA TYR A 497 19.76 16.97 17.06
C TYR A 497 18.86 17.01 15.84
N VAL A 498 18.21 15.88 15.56
CA VAL A 498 17.10 15.81 14.62
C VAL A 498 15.88 16.39 15.31
N GLU A 499 15.20 17.31 14.65
CA GLU A 499 14.04 18.03 15.19
C GLU A 499 12.81 17.71 14.37
N ASN A 500 11.70 17.45 15.06
CA ASN A 500 10.39 17.41 14.42
C ASN A 500 9.83 18.84 14.40
N PRO A 501 9.76 19.50 13.23
CA PRO A 501 9.34 20.90 13.15
C PRO A 501 7.85 21.11 13.45
N LEU A 502 7.07 20.02 13.49
CA LEU A 502 5.62 20.04 13.71
C LEU A 502 5.24 19.58 15.12
N ALA A 503 6.21 19.03 15.86
CA ALA A 503 6.06 18.83 17.28
C ALA A 503 5.78 20.19 17.91
N ARG A 504 4.61 20.34 18.54
CA ARG A 504 4.29 21.56 19.27
C ARG A 504 5.38 21.77 20.32
N GLY A 505 6.28 22.69 20.06
CA GLY A 505 7.10 23.28 21.09
C GLY A 505 6.14 23.84 22.11
N THR A 506 6.19 23.35 23.34
CA THR A 506 5.86 24.20 24.48
C THR A 506 6.89 25.33 24.41
N VAL A 507 6.54 26.38 23.67
CA VAL A 507 7.10 27.70 23.89
C VAL A 507 6.63 28.04 25.30
N ARG A 508 7.54 27.87 26.25
CA ARG A 508 7.51 28.64 27.49
C ARG A 508 8.19 29.97 27.22
#